data_AF-A0A925SH76-F1
#
_entry.id   AF-A0A925SH76-F1
#
_cell.length_a   1.000
_cell.length_b   1.000
_cell.length_c   1.000
_cell.angle_alpha   90.00
_cell.angle_beta   90.00
_cell.angle_gamma   90.00
#
_symmetry.space_group_name_H-M   'P 1'
#
loop_
_entity.id
_entity.type
_entity.pdbx_description
1 polymer ?
#
loop_
_entity_poly.entity_id
_entity_poly.type
_entity_poly.pdbx_seq_one_letter_code
_entity_poly.pdbx_strand_id
1 'polypeptide(L)'
;MFEKSLTKGLRFSFICIIAVPIQGGPIPAGKPAHYPTWWFERDLIPRLPAAATNPNPVWPGAYPVADDYVVANLGQLKHVATQAAAELNSFLPGGAGSSINNLVASWHPANSGSSRDDYAAVNQGQLKFVAAQFYNRLTTFGYAGQPLAVGQPYPWTNPAADDDSYTSVNLGQLKYVFSFNPKSVLDTDSDGLLDAFEIKYFGSLLAQSGFGNPDGDAYDNATEQRLDIDPLKPANFATASSLQLLIYTPN
;
A
#
# COMPACT_ATOMS: atom_id res chain seq x y z
N MET A 1 -69.67 -7.79 5.01
CA MET A 1 -68.87 -6.56 5.19
C MET A 1 -67.45 -7.02 5.48
N PHE A 2 -66.67 -7.27 4.43
CA PHE A 2 -65.32 -7.85 4.49
C PHE A 2 -64.37 -6.82 3.87
N GLU A 3 -63.65 -6.06 4.68
CA GLU A 3 -62.53 -5.24 4.20
C GLU A 3 -61.23 -6.04 4.36
N LYS A 4 -60.62 -6.37 3.22
CA LYS A 4 -59.30 -6.99 3.12
C LYS A 4 -58.23 -5.93 3.34
N SER A 5 -57.53 -5.98 4.47
CA SER A 5 -56.30 -5.22 4.68
C SER A 5 -55.14 -5.90 3.94
N LEU A 6 -54.64 -5.25 2.88
CA LEU A 6 -53.41 -5.63 2.18
C LEU A 6 -52.19 -5.34 3.07
N THR A 7 -51.65 -6.35 3.75
CA THR A 7 -50.27 -6.32 4.24
C THR A 7 -49.32 -6.53 3.08
N LYS A 8 -48.81 -5.43 2.51
CA LYS A 8 -47.69 -5.45 1.56
C LYS A 8 -46.45 -5.99 2.28
N GLY A 9 -46.01 -7.19 1.89
CA GLY A 9 -44.76 -7.78 2.35
C GLY A 9 -43.58 -6.88 1.96
N LEU A 10 -42.96 -6.26 2.96
CA LEU A 10 -41.71 -5.53 2.84
C LEU A 10 -40.61 -6.57 2.52
N ARG A 11 -40.29 -6.71 1.24
CA ARG A 11 -39.14 -7.51 0.81
C ARG A 11 -37.89 -6.75 1.23
N PHE A 12 -37.24 -7.19 2.32
CA PHE A 12 -35.89 -6.77 2.65
C PHE A 12 -34.96 -7.27 1.55
N SER A 13 -34.73 -6.43 0.56
CA SER A 13 -33.65 -6.62 -0.40
C SER A 13 -32.34 -6.48 0.39
N PHE A 14 -31.68 -7.60 0.66
CA PHE A 14 -30.30 -7.63 1.12
C PHE A 14 -29.44 -7.02 0.01
N ILE A 15 -29.31 -5.70 0.02
CA ILE A 15 -28.21 -5.04 -0.67
C ILE A 15 -26.98 -5.42 0.15
N CYS A 16 -26.33 -6.51 -0.25
CA CYS A 16 -24.96 -6.76 0.09
C CYS A 16 -24.18 -5.57 -0.48
N ILE A 17 -23.94 -4.56 0.36
CA ILE A 17 -22.96 -3.53 0.08
C ILE A 17 -21.62 -4.26 0.15
N ILE A 18 -21.26 -4.90 -0.96
CA ILE A 18 -19.89 -5.23 -1.25
C ILE A 18 -19.22 -3.86 -1.24
N ALA A 19 -18.44 -3.57 -0.21
CA ALA A 19 -17.60 -2.40 -0.18
C ALA A 19 -16.66 -2.53 -1.39
N VAL A 20 -17.04 -1.92 -2.51
CA VAL A 20 -16.16 -1.74 -3.65
C VAL A 20 -14.99 -0.96 -3.07
N PRO A 21 -13.77 -1.53 -3.05
CA PRO A 21 -12.62 -0.77 -2.61
C PRO A 21 -12.54 0.44 -3.52
N ILE A 22 -12.53 1.63 -2.92
CA ILE A 22 -12.21 2.86 -3.64
C ILE A 22 -10.76 2.67 -4.08
N GLN A 23 -10.55 2.11 -5.27
CA GLN A 23 -9.28 2.24 -5.97
C GLN A 23 -9.17 3.74 -6.26
N GLY A 24 -8.35 4.43 -5.49
CA GLY A 24 -7.96 5.78 -5.82
C GLY A 24 -7.46 5.76 -7.26
N GLY A 25 -8.02 6.62 -8.12
CA GLY A 25 -7.59 6.79 -9.51
C GLY A 25 -6.07 6.98 -9.67
N PRO A 26 -5.55 6.98 -10.91
CA PRO A 26 -4.12 6.88 -11.22
C PRO A 26 -3.27 7.85 -10.39
N ILE A 27 -2.15 7.33 -9.88
CA ILE A 27 -1.23 8.09 -9.03
C ILE A 27 -0.54 9.17 -9.88
N PRO A 28 -0.64 10.45 -9.49
CA PRO A 28 0.01 11.53 -10.21
C PRO A 28 1.54 11.37 -10.22
N ALA A 29 2.16 11.74 -11.35
CA ALA A 29 3.61 11.82 -11.47
C ALA A 29 4.20 12.76 -10.39
N GLY A 30 5.35 12.41 -9.82
CA GLY A 30 6.00 13.21 -8.78
C GLY A 30 5.57 12.92 -7.33
N LYS A 31 4.99 11.74 -7.06
CA LYS A 31 4.76 11.24 -5.69
C LYS A 31 6.05 11.38 -4.85
N PRO A 32 6.00 11.84 -3.59
CA PRO A 32 7.17 11.84 -2.73
C PRO A 32 7.78 10.43 -2.64
N ALA A 33 9.09 10.33 -2.86
CA ALA A 33 9.79 9.05 -2.98
C ALA A 33 9.74 8.21 -1.67
N HIS A 34 9.65 8.87 -0.51
CA HIS A 34 9.75 8.23 0.80
C HIS A 34 8.44 7.63 1.35
N TYR A 35 7.30 7.86 0.70
CA TYR A 35 6.01 7.29 1.13
C TYR A 35 5.64 6.08 0.27
N PRO A 36 5.06 5.01 0.83
CA PRO A 36 4.62 3.90 0.00
C PRO A 36 3.47 4.31 -0.93
N THR A 37 3.44 3.71 -2.10
CA THR A 37 2.50 4.00 -3.18
C THR A 37 1.04 3.82 -2.74
N TRP A 38 0.76 2.80 -1.92
CA TRP A 38 -0.59 2.49 -1.45
C TRP A 38 -1.22 3.58 -0.58
N TRP A 39 -0.44 4.44 0.07
CA TRP A 39 -0.98 5.57 0.86
C TRP A 39 -1.78 6.54 0.00
N PHE A 40 -1.44 6.66 -1.27
CA PHE A 40 -2.13 7.52 -2.21
C PHE A 40 -3.24 6.79 -2.94
N GLU A 41 -3.03 5.51 -3.29
CA GLU A 41 -4.07 4.67 -3.90
C GLU A 41 -5.27 4.46 -2.98
N ARG A 42 -5.04 4.45 -1.66
CA ARG A 42 -6.08 4.27 -0.63
C ARG A 42 -6.61 5.59 -0.07
N ASP A 43 -6.18 6.74 -0.61
CA ASP A 43 -6.49 8.07 -0.09
C ASP A 43 -6.18 8.21 1.43
N LEU A 44 -5.20 7.45 1.95
CA LEU A 44 -4.69 7.62 3.33
C LEU A 44 -4.10 9.01 3.49
N ILE A 45 -3.39 9.44 2.46
CA ILE A 45 -2.93 10.81 2.29
C ILE A 45 -3.82 11.45 1.21
N PRO A 46 -4.56 12.53 1.52
CA PRO A 46 -5.52 13.09 0.60
C PRO A 46 -4.81 13.72 -0.60
N ARG A 47 -5.30 13.44 -1.81
CA ARG A 47 -4.90 14.12 -3.05
C ARG A 47 -5.35 15.58 -2.99
N LEU A 48 -4.41 16.51 -3.15
CA LEU A 48 -4.72 17.95 -3.21
C LEU A 48 -4.65 18.46 -4.66
N PRO A 49 -5.63 19.25 -5.14
CA PRO A 49 -6.94 19.52 -4.54
C PRO A 49 -7.96 18.46 -4.95
N ALA A 50 -8.89 18.13 -4.04
CA ALA A 50 -10.15 17.44 -4.34
C ALA A 50 -11.11 18.35 -5.13
N ALA A 51 -10.67 18.92 -6.26
CA ALA A 51 -11.52 19.64 -7.19
C ALA A 51 -11.88 18.69 -8.34
N ALA A 52 -13.17 18.51 -8.58
CA ALA A 52 -13.76 17.62 -9.59
C ALA A 52 -13.35 17.91 -11.06
N THR A 53 -12.37 18.78 -11.30
CA THR A 53 -11.97 19.30 -12.61
C THR A 53 -10.47 19.23 -12.89
N ASN A 54 -9.64 18.68 -12.01
CA ASN A 54 -8.20 18.56 -12.28
C ASN A 54 -7.78 17.09 -12.50
N PRO A 55 -7.55 16.65 -13.76
CA PRO A 55 -7.06 15.32 -14.06
C PRO A 55 -5.60 15.07 -13.60
N ASN A 56 -4.88 16.11 -13.17
CA ASN A 56 -3.50 16.02 -12.68
C ASN A 56 -3.33 16.72 -11.31
N PRO A 57 -3.59 16.02 -10.19
CA PRO A 57 -3.27 16.52 -8.85
C PRO A 57 -1.77 16.83 -8.75
N VAL A 58 -1.42 18.10 -8.63
CA VAL A 58 -0.04 18.52 -8.36
C VAL A 58 0.18 18.36 -6.88
N TRP A 59 1.03 17.40 -6.49
CA TRP A 59 1.46 17.28 -5.10
C TRP A 59 2.03 18.62 -4.65
N PRO A 60 1.46 19.29 -3.63
CA PRO A 60 2.11 20.48 -3.09
C PRO A 60 3.53 20.07 -2.68
N GLY A 61 4.52 20.82 -3.15
CA GLY A 61 5.96 20.55 -2.98
C GLY A 61 6.46 20.54 -1.52
N ALA A 62 5.56 20.43 -0.56
CA ALA A 62 5.81 20.01 0.80
C ALA A 62 4.54 19.31 1.28
N TYR A 63 4.55 17.97 1.36
CA TYR A 63 4.00 17.38 2.58
C TYR A 63 5.00 17.75 3.65
N PRO A 64 4.76 18.80 4.45
CA PRO A 64 5.76 19.18 5.42
C PRO A 64 5.93 18.00 6.38
N VAL A 65 7.18 17.63 6.64
CA VAL A 65 7.58 16.84 7.83
C VAL A 65 7.13 17.49 9.16
N ALA A 66 6.45 18.64 9.11
CA ALA A 66 6.04 19.46 10.23
C ALA A 66 5.21 18.72 11.28
N ASP A 67 4.45 17.70 10.88
CA ASP A 67 3.59 16.97 11.82
C ASP A 67 4.20 15.66 12.34
N ASP A 68 5.39 15.24 11.88
CA ASP A 68 5.95 13.93 12.27
C ASP A 68 6.30 13.85 13.77
N TYR A 69 6.46 15.00 14.42
CA TYR A 69 6.75 15.11 15.84
C TYR A 69 5.50 15.26 16.73
N VAL A 70 4.30 15.42 16.15
CA VAL A 70 3.07 15.55 16.93
C VAL A 70 2.60 14.19 17.43
N VAL A 71 1.86 14.17 18.54
CA VAL A 71 1.27 12.94 19.08
C VAL A 71 0.24 12.37 18.09
N ALA A 72 0.38 11.07 17.79
CA ALA A 72 -0.60 10.34 17.00
C ALA A 72 -1.85 10.02 17.84
N ASN A 73 -3.03 10.09 17.22
CA ASN A 73 -4.30 9.75 17.86
C ASN A 73 -4.89 8.42 17.36
N LEU A 74 -5.77 7.81 18.16
CA LEU A 74 -6.35 6.49 17.85
C LEU A 74 -7.15 6.50 16.54
N GLY A 75 -7.78 7.61 16.17
CA GLY A 75 -8.46 7.77 14.89
C GLY A 75 -7.50 7.61 13.71
N GLN A 76 -6.31 8.20 13.80
CA GLN A 76 -5.25 8.05 12.80
C GLN A 76 -4.76 6.60 12.70
N LEU A 77 -4.52 5.93 13.85
CA LEU A 77 -4.13 4.51 13.87
C LEU A 77 -5.21 3.61 13.23
N LYS A 78 -6.47 3.79 13.63
CA LYS A 78 -7.60 3.04 13.06
C LYS A 78 -7.70 3.27 11.55
N HIS A 79 -7.60 4.53 11.12
CA HIS A 79 -7.70 4.88 9.71
C HIS A 79 -6.58 4.24 8.86
N VAL A 80 -5.31 4.36 9.28
CA VAL A 80 -4.20 3.74 8.55
C VAL A 80 -4.30 2.22 8.52
N ALA A 81 -4.69 1.59 9.62
CA ALA A 81 -4.88 0.15 9.68
C ALA A 81 -6.06 -0.32 8.82
N THR A 82 -7.16 0.44 8.74
CA THR A 82 -8.27 0.16 7.82
C THR A 82 -7.82 0.19 6.36
N GLN A 83 -7.06 1.22 5.96
CA GLN A 83 -6.54 1.33 4.59
C GLN A 83 -5.50 0.24 4.28
N ALA A 84 -4.62 -0.06 5.22
CA ALA A 84 -3.67 -1.16 5.11
C ALA A 84 -4.38 -2.51 4.94
N ALA A 85 -5.45 -2.77 5.69
CA ALA A 85 -6.22 -4.01 5.56
C ALA A 85 -6.87 -4.11 4.18
N ALA A 86 -7.44 -3.00 3.68
CA ALA A 86 -7.96 -2.91 2.33
C ALA A 86 -6.86 -3.17 1.28
N GLU A 87 -5.64 -2.67 1.50
CA GLU A 87 -4.49 -2.92 0.65
C GLU A 87 -4.12 -4.40 0.59
N LEU A 88 -3.93 -5.03 1.74
CA LEU A 88 -3.62 -6.46 1.81
C LEU A 88 -4.74 -7.32 1.18
N ASN A 89 -6.00 -6.92 1.35
CA ASN A 89 -7.15 -7.60 0.73
C ASN A 89 -7.16 -7.54 -0.80
N SER A 90 -6.52 -6.56 -1.41
CA SER A 90 -6.45 -6.43 -2.88
C SER A 90 -5.27 -7.16 -3.50
N PHE A 91 -4.17 -7.35 -2.76
CA PHE A 91 -2.93 -7.89 -3.32
C PHE A 91 -2.61 -9.29 -2.81
N LEU A 92 -2.81 -9.59 -1.53
CA LEU A 92 -2.42 -10.89 -0.99
C LEU A 92 -3.47 -11.98 -1.29
N PRO A 93 -3.05 -13.22 -1.66
CA PRO A 93 -3.94 -14.38 -1.68
C PRO A 93 -4.59 -14.62 -0.32
N GLY A 94 -5.93 -14.64 -0.26
CA GLY A 94 -6.68 -14.70 1.01
C GLY A 94 -6.69 -13.39 1.80
N GLY A 95 -6.21 -12.31 1.19
CA GLY A 95 -6.26 -10.94 1.68
C GLY A 95 -5.47 -10.69 2.96
N ALA A 96 -5.93 -9.71 3.75
CA ALA A 96 -5.41 -9.40 5.07
C ALA A 96 -5.61 -10.55 6.09
N GLY A 97 -6.50 -11.50 5.79
CA GLY A 97 -6.87 -12.58 6.70
C GLY A 97 -7.91 -12.18 7.74
N SER A 98 -8.47 -13.18 8.43
CA SER A 98 -9.61 -12.98 9.34
C SER A 98 -9.26 -12.14 10.57
N SER A 99 -8.06 -12.30 11.15
CA SER A 99 -7.63 -11.53 12.33
C SER A 99 -7.66 -10.02 12.07
N ILE A 100 -7.02 -9.58 10.98
CA ILE A 100 -6.94 -8.16 10.62
C ILE A 100 -8.31 -7.61 10.24
N ASN A 101 -9.08 -8.35 9.42
CA ASN A 101 -10.40 -7.92 9.00
C ASN A 101 -11.39 -7.80 10.18
N ASN A 102 -11.34 -8.73 11.14
CA ASN A 102 -12.16 -8.66 12.36
C ASN A 102 -11.74 -7.49 13.27
N LEU A 103 -10.43 -7.24 13.41
CA LEU A 103 -9.91 -6.11 14.17
C LEU A 103 -10.44 -4.78 13.59
N VAL A 104 -10.31 -4.58 12.28
CA VAL A 104 -10.77 -3.36 11.61
C VAL A 104 -12.30 -3.21 11.69
N ALA A 105 -13.04 -4.31 11.48
CA ALA A 105 -14.50 -4.29 11.58
C ALA A 105 -14.99 -3.92 12.99
N SER A 106 -14.24 -4.27 14.03
CA SER A 106 -14.59 -3.94 15.42
C SER A 106 -14.56 -2.43 15.73
N TRP A 107 -13.83 -1.63 14.94
CA TRP A 107 -13.73 -0.18 15.11
C TRP A 107 -14.89 0.59 14.49
N HIS A 108 -15.70 -0.07 13.65
CA HIS A 108 -16.84 0.52 12.97
C HIS A 108 -18.17 -0.12 13.43
N PRO A 109 -18.51 -0.14 14.73
CA PRO A 109 -19.79 -0.67 15.17
C PRO A 109 -20.93 0.22 14.64
N ALA A 110 -22.01 -0.41 14.18
CA ALA A 110 -23.21 0.27 13.65
C ALA A 110 -23.97 1.12 14.68
N ASN A 111 -23.53 1.14 15.95
CA ASN A 111 -24.23 1.79 17.05
C ASN A 111 -23.63 3.17 17.38
N SER A 112 -24.40 4.21 17.06
CA SER A 112 -24.17 5.65 17.24
C SER A 112 -24.15 6.13 18.70
N GLY A 113 -23.61 5.34 19.63
CA GLY A 113 -23.56 5.66 21.07
C GLY A 113 -22.30 5.20 21.80
N SER A 114 -21.31 4.67 21.08
CA SER A 114 -20.02 4.29 21.67
C SER A 114 -19.14 5.53 21.77
N SER A 115 -18.54 5.78 22.94
CA SER A 115 -17.49 6.79 23.11
C SER A 115 -16.37 6.47 22.13
N ARG A 116 -16.21 7.29 21.09
CA ARG A 116 -15.12 7.15 20.13
C ARG A 116 -13.89 7.81 20.74
N ASP A 117 -12.90 7.02 21.10
CA ASP A 117 -11.59 7.45 21.59
C ASP A 117 -10.68 7.96 20.46
N ASP A 118 -11.24 8.30 19.30
CA ASP A 118 -10.50 8.65 18.07
C ASP A 118 -9.54 9.83 18.25
N TYR A 119 -9.76 10.69 19.25
CA TYR A 119 -8.89 11.82 19.59
C TYR A 119 -7.88 11.52 20.71
N ALA A 120 -7.97 10.36 21.37
CA ALA A 120 -7.03 9.98 22.41
C ALA A 120 -5.67 9.61 21.81
N ALA A 121 -4.60 9.91 22.56
CA ALA A 121 -3.24 9.59 22.14
C ALA A 121 -3.05 8.06 22.00
N VAL A 122 -2.37 7.65 20.94
CA VAL A 122 -1.93 6.27 20.75
C VAL A 122 -0.73 6.02 21.63
N ASN A 123 -0.74 4.93 22.39
CA ASN A 123 0.46 4.46 23.08
C ASN A 123 1.26 3.44 22.24
N GLN A 124 2.53 3.26 22.58
CA GLN A 124 3.43 2.40 21.81
C GLN A 124 2.97 0.93 21.78
N GLY A 125 2.37 0.43 22.86
CA GLY A 125 1.82 -0.92 22.93
C GLY A 125 0.65 -1.12 21.95
N GLN A 126 -0.25 -0.14 21.84
CA GLN A 126 -1.37 -0.15 20.90
C GLN A 126 -0.86 -0.15 19.45
N LEU A 127 0.13 0.71 19.13
CA LEU A 127 0.73 0.71 17.79
C LEU A 127 1.37 -0.65 17.46
N LYS A 128 2.22 -1.17 18.35
CA LYS A 128 2.90 -2.47 18.15
C LYS A 128 1.88 -3.60 17.99
N PHE A 129 0.85 -3.64 18.84
CA PHE A 129 -0.20 -4.68 18.78
C PHE A 129 -0.92 -4.70 17.44
N VAL A 130 -1.38 -3.53 16.96
CA VAL A 130 -2.08 -3.42 15.67
C VAL A 130 -1.14 -3.75 14.53
N ALA A 131 0.05 -3.14 14.49
CA ALA A 131 1.01 -3.32 13.41
C ALA A 131 1.54 -4.76 13.30
N ALA A 132 1.77 -5.45 14.42
CA ALA A 132 2.27 -6.82 14.44
C ALA A 132 1.37 -7.78 13.64
N GLN A 133 0.04 -7.56 13.64
CA GLN A 133 -0.88 -8.39 12.85
C GLN A 133 -0.58 -8.30 11.35
N PHE A 134 -0.27 -7.11 10.84
CA PHE A 134 0.09 -6.88 9.44
C PHE A 134 1.43 -7.52 9.09
N TYR A 135 2.46 -7.33 9.92
CA TYR A 135 3.77 -7.93 9.69
C TYR A 135 3.74 -9.45 9.76
N ASN A 136 2.97 -10.05 10.68
CA ASN A 136 2.75 -11.51 10.72
C ASN A 136 2.12 -12.02 9.41
N ARG A 137 1.18 -11.26 8.85
CA ARG A 137 0.55 -11.61 7.57
C ARG A 137 1.53 -11.49 6.42
N LEU A 138 2.29 -10.40 6.35
CA LEU A 138 3.26 -10.13 5.28
C LEU A 138 4.44 -11.12 5.30
N THR A 139 4.98 -11.42 6.46
CA THR A 139 6.11 -12.37 6.62
C THR A 139 5.74 -13.81 6.28
N THR A 140 4.45 -14.19 6.37
CA THR A 140 3.96 -15.47 5.84
C THR A 140 4.21 -15.60 4.33
N PHE A 141 4.29 -14.48 3.61
CA PHE A 141 4.64 -14.39 2.19
C PHE A 141 6.09 -13.96 1.96
N GLY A 142 6.97 -14.08 2.95
CA GLY A 142 8.40 -13.80 2.79
C GLY A 142 8.76 -12.30 2.76
N TYR A 143 7.90 -11.42 3.29
CA TYR A 143 8.20 -9.99 3.35
C TYR A 143 9.47 -9.64 4.13
N ALA A 144 10.40 -8.96 3.44
CA ALA A 144 11.65 -8.46 3.97
C ALA A 144 11.96 -7.01 3.54
N GLY A 145 10.93 -6.28 3.07
CA GLY A 145 11.08 -4.89 2.63
C GLY A 145 11.10 -3.87 3.77
N GLN A 146 11.43 -2.62 3.44
CA GLN A 146 11.34 -1.48 4.37
C GLN A 146 9.93 -1.38 4.97
N PRO A 147 9.76 -1.18 6.29
CA PRO A 147 10.77 -0.72 7.24
C PRO A 147 11.55 -1.83 7.98
N LEU A 148 11.44 -3.10 7.57
CA LEU A 148 12.13 -4.19 8.27
C LEU A 148 13.65 -4.11 8.10
N ALA A 149 14.37 -4.27 9.21
CA ALA A 149 15.79 -4.57 9.15
C ALA A 149 16.00 -6.02 8.68
N VAL A 150 17.14 -6.28 8.04
CA VAL A 150 17.47 -7.62 7.51
C VAL A 150 17.35 -8.68 8.61
N GLY A 151 16.52 -9.69 8.38
CA GLY A 151 16.29 -10.79 9.31
C GLY A 151 15.39 -10.47 10.52
N GLN A 152 14.78 -9.28 10.57
CA GLN A 152 13.84 -8.90 11.64
C GLN A 152 12.38 -9.05 11.17
N PRO A 153 11.49 -9.67 11.97
CA PRO A 153 10.08 -9.81 11.62
C PRO A 153 9.26 -8.52 11.84
N TYR A 154 9.80 -7.56 12.59
CA TYR A 154 9.14 -6.29 12.93
C TYR A 154 10.11 -5.11 12.79
N PRO A 155 9.61 -3.88 12.58
CA PRO A 155 10.44 -2.68 12.46
C PRO A 155 10.89 -2.09 13.80
N TRP A 156 10.65 -2.79 14.91
CA TRP A 156 11.16 -2.44 16.24
C TRP A 156 12.01 -3.59 16.77
N THR A 157 12.97 -3.25 17.61
CA THR A 157 13.79 -4.23 18.33
C THR A 157 12.95 -4.98 19.36
N ASN A 158 13.31 -6.22 19.65
CA ASN A 158 12.69 -7.00 20.72
C ASN A 158 13.59 -7.06 21.97
N PRO A 159 13.56 -6.04 22.85
CA PRO A 159 13.92 -6.24 24.25
C PRO A 159 12.83 -5.74 25.22
N ALA A 160 12.46 -6.58 26.18
CA ALA A 160 11.47 -6.29 27.23
C ALA A 160 11.88 -5.20 28.26
N ALA A 161 12.97 -4.46 28.01
CA ALA A 161 13.57 -3.51 28.95
C ALA A 161 13.37 -2.03 28.56
N ASP A 162 13.04 -1.74 27.30
CA ASP A 162 12.72 -0.39 26.79
C ASP A 162 11.30 -0.30 26.21
N ASP A 163 10.45 -1.27 26.55
CA ASP A 163 9.05 -1.34 26.15
C ASP A 163 8.24 -0.30 26.93
N ASP A 164 8.44 0.96 26.54
CA ASP A 164 7.70 2.16 26.88
C ASP A 164 6.27 2.10 26.31
N SER A 165 5.60 0.96 26.49
CA SER A 165 4.31 0.56 25.93
C SER A 165 3.17 1.52 26.29
N TYR A 166 3.36 2.31 27.34
CA TYR A 166 2.41 3.32 27.80
C TYR A 166 2.73 4.75 27.33
N THR A 167 3.88 4.96 26.67
CA THR A 167 4.26 6.27 26.14
C THR A 167 3.50 6.59 24.87
N SER A 168 3.19 7.87 24.68
CA SER A 168 2.53 8.37 23.48
C SER A 168 3.46 8.25 22.27
N VAL A 169 2.90 7.79 21.16
CA VAL A 169 3.57 7.66 19.86
C VAL A 169 3.43 8.97 19.08
N ASN A 170 4.47 9.35 18.33
CA ASN A 170 4.37 10.47 17.39
C ASN A 170 3.91 10.02 15.99
N LEU A 171 3.44 10.95 15.18
CA LEU A 171 2.90 10.66 13.85
C LEU A 171 3.98 10.05 12.91
N GLY A 172 5.24 10.44 13.06
CA GLY A 172 6.36 9.86 12.32
C GLY A 172 6.56 8.38 12.61
N GLN A 173 6.42 7.94 13.86
CA GLN A 173 6.47 6.52 14.24
C GLN A 173 5.30 5.74 13.67
N LEU A 174 4.07 6.30 13.71
CA LEU A 174 2.89 5.68 13.08
C LEU A 174 3.12 5.50 11.57
N LYS A 175 3.57 6.56 10.90
CA LYS A 175 3.92 6.58 9.47
C LYS A 175 4.99 5.54 9.15
N TYR A 176 6.07 5.50 9.92
CA TYR A 176 7.18 4.57 9.71
C TYR A 176 6.71 3.12 9.80
N VAL A 177 5.95 2.76 10.83
CA VAL A 177 5.47 1.39 11.03
C VAL A 177 4.50 0.92 9.95
N PHE A 178 3.75 1.83 9.30
CA PHE A 178 2.87 1.52 8.17
C PHE A 178 3.48 1.88 6.81
N SER A 179 4.80 2.03 6.70
CA SER A 179 5.47 2.37 5.44
C SER A 179 5.77 1.16 4.54
N PHE A 180 5.34 -0.05 4.94
CA PHE A 180 5.58 -1.28 4.18
C PHE A 180 4.96 -1.25 2.77
N ASN A 181 5.51 -2.08 1.88
CA ASN A 181 5.02 -2.22 0.50
C ASN A 181 4.60 -3.68 0.21
N PRO A 182 3.31 -4.03 0.33
CA PRO A 182 2.86 -5.42 0.19
C PRO A 182 3.02 -5.98 -1.23
N LYS A 183 3.27 -5.13 -2.23
CA LYS A 183 3.50 -5.52 -3.62
C LYS A 183 4.89 -6.09 -3.87
N SER A 184 5.82 -5.95 -2.93
CA SER A 184 7.21 -6.38 -3.12
C SER A 184 7.46 -7.87 -2.81
N VAL A 185 6.43 -8.71 -2.67
CA VAL A 185 6.55 -10.07 -2.10
C VAL A 185 5.80 -11.18 -2.82
N LEU A 186 4.97 -10.87 -3.81
CA LEU A 186 4.18 -11.89 -4.49
C LEU A 186 4.77 -12.16 -5.86
N ASP A 187 4.94 -13.43 -6.19
CA ASP A 187 5.27 -14.02 -7.50
C ASP A 187 4.45 -15.32 -7.58
N THR A 188 3.15 -15.16 -7.86
CA THR A 188 2.10 -16.16 -7.70
C THR A 188 2.27 -17.33 -8.67
N ASP A 189 2.80 -17.08 -9.86
CA ASP A 189 3.10 -18.11 -10.85
C ASP A 189 4.58 -18.56 -10.84
N SER A 190 5.40 -17.96 -9.95
CA SER A 190 6.77 -18.35 -9.64
C SER A 190 7.71 -18.27 -10.85
N ASP A 191 7.47 -17.28 -11.69
CA ASP A 191 8.20 -17.10 -12.94
C ASP A 191 9.34 -16.06 -12.86
N GLY A 192 9.54 -15.50 -11.66
CA GLY A 192 10.56 -14.51 -11.35
C GLY A 192 10.07 -13.07 -11.45
N LEU A 193 8.80 -12.84 -11.80
CA LEU A 193 8.17 -11.54 -11.74
C LEU A 193 7.29 -11.40 -10.51
N LEU A 194 7.29 -10.19 -9.95
CA LEU A 194 6.38 -9.87 -8.88
C LEU A 194 4.99 -9.63 -9.47
N ASP A 195 3.94 -10.15 -8.86
CA ASP A 195 2.54 -9.99 -9.30
C ASP A 195 2.21 -8.53 -9.63
N ALA A 196 2.72 -7.61 -8.81
CA ALA A 196 2.48 -6.20 -8.99
C ALA A 196 3.16 -5.62 -10.25
N PHE A 197 4.35 -6.11 -10.60
CA PHE A 197 5.04 -5.76 -11.84
C PHE A 197 4.25 -6.29 -13.03
N GLU A 198 3.80 -7.54 -12.95
CA GLU A 198 3.04 -8.18 -14.01
C GLU A 198 1.68 -7.51 -14.25
N ILE A 199 0.92 -7.24 -13.18
CA ILE A 199 -0.36 -6.55 -13.30
C ILE A 199 -0.18 -5.12 -13.81
N LYS A 200 0.89 -4.42 -13.42
CA LYS A 200 1.16 -3.04 -13.85
C LYS A 200 1.43 -2.95 -15.35
N TYR A 201 2.28 -3.83 -15.88
CA TYR A 201 2.75 -3.72 -17.26
C TYR A 201 2.02 -4.64 -18.23
N PHE A 202 1.60 -5.82 -17.79
CA PHE A 202 1.00 -6.84 -18.66
C PHE A 202 -0.48 -7.10 -18.37
N GLY A 203 -1.00 -6.65 -17.23
CA GLY A 203 -2.41 -6.77 -16.86
C GLY A 203 -2.86 -8.19 -16.50
N SER A 204 -1.92 -9.15 -16.40
CA SER A 204 -2.17 -10.55 -16.05
C SER A 204 -0.89 -11.19 -15.52
N LEU A 205 -1.05 -12.08 -14.54
CA LEU A 205 0.01 -12.91 -13.92
C LEU A 205 0.48 -14.10 -14.78
N LEU A 206 0.24 -14.04 -16.09
CA LEU A 206 0.49 -15.16 -17.02
C LEU A 206 0.89 -14.66 -18.41
N ALA A 207 0.96 -13.35 -18.59
CA ALA A 207 1.15 -12.73 -19.90
C ALA A 207 2.63 -12.70 -20.29
N GLN A 208 3.53 -12.69 -19.32
CA GLN A 208 4.97 -12.64 -19.46
C GLN A 208 5.61 -13.42 -18.33
N SER A 209 6.92 -13.64 -18.43
CA SER A 209 7.73 -14.18 -17.34
C SER A 209 9.02 -13.41 -17.13
N GLY A 210 9.77 -13.75 -16.09
CA GLY A 210 11.05 -13.13 -15.77
C GLY A 210 12.04 -13.14 -16.94
N PHE A 211 11.96 -14.15 -17.81
CA PHE A 211 12.80 -14.31 -19.01
C PHE A 211 12.23 -13.63 -20.27
N GLY A 212 11.02 -13.06 -20.19
CA GLY A 212 10.41 -12.38 -21.32
C GLY A 212 11.15 -11.09 -21.68
N ASN A 213 11.01 -10.68 -22.94
CA ASN A 213 11.54 -9.43 -23.48
C ASN A 213 10.54 -8.90 -24.53
N PRO A 214 9.44 -8.26 -24.08
CA PRO A 214 8.35 -7.82 -24.95
C PRO A 214 8.72 -6.69 -25.91
N ASP A 215 9.67 -5.84 -25.52
CA ASP A 215 10.06 -4.65 -26.28
C ASP A 215 11.32 -4.86 -27.13
N GLY A 216 12.00 -5.99 -26.97
CA GLY A 216 13.11 -6.46 -27.79
C GLY A 216 14.43 -5.78 -27.48
N ASP A 217 14.60 -5.23 -26.27
CA ASP A 217 15.84 -4.56 -25.87
C ASP A 217 16.89 -5.53 -25.27
N ALA A 218 17.93 -5.02 -24.62
CA ALA A 218 19.01 -5.84 -24.08
C ALA A 218 18.70 -6.46 -22.69
N TYR A 219 17.55 -6.17 -22.11
CA TYR A 219 17.15 -6.54 -20.76
C TYR A 219 15.95 -7.51 -20.79
N ASP A 220 15.90 -8.40 -19.80
CA ASP A 220 14.74 -9.27 -19.58
C ASP A 220 13.83 -8.65 -18.51
N ASN A 221 12.55 -9.05 -18.49
CA ASN A 221 11.56 -8.51 -17.56
C ASN A 221 12.02 -8.59 -16.09
N ALA A 222 12.76 -9.64 -15.70
CA ALA A 222 13.30 -9.77 -14.34
C ALA A 222 14.38 -8.73 -14.03
N THR A 223 15.24 -8.40 -14.99
CA THR A 223 16.21 -7.30 -14.87
C THR A 223 15.50 -5.96 -14.88
N GLU A 224 14.52 -5.79 -15.76
CA GLU A 224 13.72 -4.58 -15.85
C GLU A 224 12.95 -4.30 -14.56
N GLN A 225 12.37 -5.34 -13.95
CA GLN A 225 11.77 -5.29 -12.63
C GLN A 225 12.75 -4.84 -11.54
N ARG A 226 13.98 -5.38 -11.54
CA ARG A 226 15.01 -4.97 -10.56
C ARG A 226 15.48 -3.53 -10.76
N LEU A 227 15.44 -3.04 -11.99
CA LEU A 227 15.85 -1.68 -12.36
C LEU A 227 14.70 -0.67 -12.36
N ASP A 228 13.47 -1.11 -12.10
CA ASP A 228 12.23 -0.32 -12.17
C ASP A 228 12.06 0.42 -13.50
N ILE A 229 12.37 -0.26 -14.61
CA ILE A 229 12.16 0.21 -15.98
C ILE A 229 10.87 -0.41 -16.58
N ASP A 230 10.40 0.16 -17.68
CA ASP A 230 9.13 -0.21 -18.32
C ASP A 230 9.38 -1.30 -19.37
N PRO A 231 8.94 -2.56 -19.15
CA PRO A 231 9.20 -3.72 -20.02
C PRO A 231 8.50 -3.67 -21.39
N LEU A 232 7.77 -2.59 -21.65
CA LEU A 232 7.12 -2.33 -22.94
C LEU A 232 7.81 -1.20 -23.70
N LYS A 233 8.94 -0.68 -23.20
CA LYS A 233 9.66 0.45 -23.80
C LYS A 233 11.18 0.23 -23.80
N PRO A 234 11.79 0.12 -25.00
CA PRO A 234 13.22 -0.18 -25.10
C PRO A 234 14.07 0.79 -24.29
N ALA A 235 14.84 0.24 -23.35
CA ALA A 235 15.76 0.99 -22.53
C ALA A 235 17.05 1.27 -23.30
N ASN A 236 17.17 2.51 -23.78
CA ASN A 236 18.41 3.01 -24.34
C ASN A 236 19.37 3.46 -23.23
N PHE A 237 19.88 2.52 -22.43
CA PHE A 237 21.11 2.80 -21.72
C PHE A 237 22.19 2.90 -22.78
N ALA A 238 22.81 4.08 -22.90
CA ALA A 238 23.92 4.27 -23.81
C ALA A 238 25.01 3.24 -23.47
N THR A 239 25.02 2.12 -24.18
CA THR A 239 26.17 1.23 -24.18
C THR A 239 27.31 2.07 -24.70
N ALA A 240 28.35 2.27 -23.89
CA ALA A 240 29.57 2.96 -24.28
C ALA A 240 30.32 2.15 -25.36
N SER A 241 29.74 2.06 -26.55
CA SER A 241 30.23 1.25 -27.68
C SER A 241 29.83 1.86 -29.02
N SER A 242 29.91 3.19 -29.14
CA SER A 242 30.04 3.85 -30.43
C SER A 242 30.67 5.24 -30.32
N LEU A 243 31.75 5.39 -29.54
CA LEU A 243 32.73 6.43 -29.87
C LEU A 243 33.58 5.84 -31.01
N GLN A 244 33.13 6.03 -32.25
CA GLN A 244 34.04 5.98 -33.38
C GLN A 244 35.11 7.02 -33.09
N LEU A 245 36.29 6.55 -32.66
CA LEU A 245 37.49 7.32 -32.57
C LEU A 245 37.81 7.77 -34.00
N LEU A 246 37.33 8.95 -34.37
CA LEU A 246 37.76 9.63 -35.58
C LEU A 246 39.22 10.03 -35.32
N ILE A 247 40.15 9.12 -35.65
CA ILE A 247 41.58 9.42 -35.62
C ILE A 247 41.79 10.49 -36.69
N TYR A 248 41.85 11.74 -36.26
CA TYR A 248 42.27 12.86 -37.08
C TYR A 248 43.75 12.64 -37.41
N THR A 249 44.05 12.26 -38.64
CA THR A 249 45.41 12.31 -39.19
C THR A 249 45.61 13.67 -39.86
N PRO A 250 46.37 14.60 -39.27
CA PRO A 250 46.78 15.80 -39.98
C PRO A 250 47.83 15.45 -41.04
N ASN A 251 47.71 16.08 -42.22
CA ASN A 251 48.79 16.20 -43.20
C ASN A 251 49.85 17.20 -42.73
#